data_AF-A0A5N4AMH4-F1
#
_entry.id   AF-A0A5N4AMH4-F1
#
_cell.length_a   1.000
_cell.length_b   1.000
_cell.length_c   1.000
_cell.angle_alpha   90.00
_cell.angle_beta   90.00
_cell.angle_gamma   90.00
#
_symmetry.space_group_name_H-M   'P 1'
#
loop_
_entity.id
_entity.type
_entity.pdbx_description
1 polymer ?
#
loop_
_entity_poly.entity_id
_entity_poly.type
_entity_poly.pdbx_seq_one_letter_code
_entity_poly.pdbx_strand_id
1 'polypeptide(L)'
;MIIEGKHSEMGQGIFISDILDDSIADKAGLEVGEMILAVNKEVLLGANYDTAANTLKRAEGVVTLVLSNPIRKLASNDQKRVTIDDRSEIIPNSAGAKISSTPRATTPIPPIDVVRPPSSLAEPIVPEDPTTCSITPGKETTIEVKSNNHAMGLFLVGGKDTLISDKIIVLEILPGGAADKDGRIQAGDQILEVNGTCLKDATNETALQTLRQILPKIKLVILRPKSAECVTIEADLARKPGKGLGLSVIGKASGKGAYVSEILSGGVADIDGKITKGDLLISINGQDVENLSAEEIGTLLKTITGRTLLKLRRYKPISN
;
A
#
# COMPACT_ATOMS: atom_id res chain seq x y z
N MET A 1 34.50 -1.79 -5.63
CA MET A 1 33.28 -2.43 -6.16
C MET A 1 32.94 -1.84 -7.51
N ILE A 2 32.37 -2.66 -8.39
CA ILE A 2 31.77 -2.30 -9.67
C ILE A 2 30.25 -2.43 -9.47
N ILE A 3 29.49 -1.50 -10.06
CA ILE A 3 28.02 -1.50 -9.96
C ILE A 3 27.38 -1.65 -11.33
N GLU A 4 26.13 -2.08 -11.36
CA GLU A 4 25.28 -2.14 -12.55
C GLU A 4 23.89 -1.55 -12.27
N GLY A 5 23.24 -0.96 -13.28
CA GLY A 5 21.92 -0.31 -13.12
C GLY A 5 20.71 -1.21 -13.38
N LYS A 6 20.95 -2.47 -13.72
CA LYS A 6 19.93 -3.48 -13.99
C LYS A 6 20.57 -4.85 -13.87
N HIS A 7 20.03 -5.71 -13.02
CA HIS A 7 20.49 -7.09 -12.87
C HIS A 7 19.51 -8.04 -13.55
N SER A 8 20.02 -8.96 -14.37
CA SER A 8 19.24 -9.85 -15.23
C SER A 8 18.16 -10.65 -14.49
N GLU A 9 18.44 -11.03 -13.24
CA GLU A 9 17.55 -11.84 -12.41
C GLU A 9 16.69 -11.02 -11.43
N MET A 10 17.10 -9.78 -11.10
CA MET A 10 16.58 -9.03 -9.94
C MET A 10 15.85 -7.74 -10.33
N GLY A 11 15.83 -7.40 -11.62
CA GLY A 11 15.11 -6.25 -12.14
C GLY A 11 15.91 -4.95 -12.09
N GLN A 12 15.19 -3.84 -11.95
CA GLN A 12 15.76 -2.48 -12.06
C GLN A 12 16.25 -1.98 -10.70
N GLY A 13 17.51 -1.54 -10.63
CA GLY A 13 18.15 -1.15 -9.38
C GLY A 13 19.67 -1.06 -9.51
N ILE A 14 20.34 -0.50 -8.50
CA ILE A 14 21.81 -0.41 -8.46
C ILE A 14 22.35 -1.61 -7.71
N PHE A 15 23.02 -2.52 -8.41
CA PHE A 15 23.57 -3.74 -7.84
C PHE A 15 25.08 -3.72 -7.88
N ILE A 16 25.73 -4.41 -6.94
CA ILE A 16 27.16 -4.69 -6.97
C ILE A 16 27.37 -5.85 -7.95
N SER A 17 27.99 -5.57 -9.09
CA SER A 17 28.26 -6.60 -10.12
C SER A 17 29.61 -7.28 -9.91
N ASP A 18 30.56 -6.60 -9.27
CA ASP A 18 31.88 -7.15 -8.99
C ASP A 18 32.55 -6.44 -7.81
N ILE A 19 33.46 -7.14 -7.13
CA ILE A 19 34.25 -6.60 -6.03
C ILE A 19 35.70 -6.96 -6.28
N LEU A 20 36.55 -5.94 -6.32
CA LEU A 20 37.99 -6.13 -6.45
C LEU A 20 38.56 -6.68 -5.13
N ASP A 21 39.38 -7.72 -5.23
CA ASP A 21 40.09 -8.32 -4.09
C ASP A 21 40.92 -7.26 -3.33
N ASP A 22 40.95 -7.34 -2.00
CA ASP A 22 41.70 -6.43 -1.10
C ASP A 22 41.23 -4.95 -1.14
N SER A 23 40.11 -4.68 -1.80
CA SER A 23 39.50 -3.35 -1.85
C SER A 23 38.78 -2.99 -0.54
N ILE A 24 38.45 -1.70 -0.38
CA ILE A 24 37.67 -1.23 0.78
C ILE A 24 36.30 -1.92 0.85
N ALA A 25 35.70 -2.21 -0.31
CA ALA A 25 34.43 -2.93 -0.41
C ALA A 25 34.57 -4.40 0.04
N ASP A 26 35.65 -5.06 -0.33
CA ASP A 26 35.97 -6.43 0.09
C ASP A 26 36.20 -6.51 1.61
N LYS A 27 37.01 -5.59 2.16
CA LYS A 27 37.25 -5.46 3.61
C LYS A 27 36.01 -5.09 4.42
N ALA A 28 35.05 -4.42 3.79
CA ALA A 28 33.77 -4.08 4.41
C ALA A 28 32.77 -5.25 4.37
N GLY A 29 33.10 -6.37 3.72
CA GLY A 29 32.25 -7.55 3.63
C GLY A 29 31.06 -7.38 2.68
N LEU A 30 31.21 -6.54 1.66
CA LEU A 30 30.19 -6.41 0.62
C LEU A 30 30.15 -7.68 -0.23
N GLU A 31 28.97 -8.06 -0.72
CA GLU A 31 28.79 -9.23 -1.58
C GLU A 31 28.34 -8.82 -2.99
N VAL A 32 28.80 -9.56 -4.01
CA VAL A 32 28.28 -9.42 -5.38
C VAL A 32 26.80 -9.83 -5.39
N GLY A 33 25.98 -9.05 -6.09
CA GLY A 33 24.52 -9.20 -6.16
C GLY A 33 23.74 -8.44 -5.08
N GLU A 34 24.42 -7.75 -4.15
CA GLU A 34 23.75 -6.84 -3.23
C GLU A 34 23.26 -5.56 -3.92
N MET A 35 22.08 -5.12 -3.54
CA MET A 35 21.47 -3.89 -4.05
C MET A 35 21.80 -2.73 -3.14
N ILE A 36 22.36 -1.67 -3.71
CA ILE A 36 22.66 -0.42 -3.01
C ILE A 36 21.40 0.43 -2.91
N LEU A 37 20.88 0.60 -1.70
CA LEU A 37 19.67 1.36 -1.41
C LEU A 37 19.97 2.83 -1.10
N ALA A 38 21.11 3.10 -0.46
CA ALA A 38 21.57 4.44 -0.15
C ALA A 38 23.09 4.51 0.01
N VAL A 39 23.65 5.69 -0.28
CA VAL A 39 25.04 6.05 -0.01
C VAL A 39 25.02 7.25 0.92
N ASN A 40 25.59 7.10 2.11
CA ASN A 40 25.50 8.02 3.24
C ASN A 40 24.05 8.32 3.63
N LYS A 41 23.55 9.51 3.30
CA LYS A 41 22.16 9.95 3.52
C LYS A 41 21.38 10.10 2.21
N GLU A 42 22.02 9.84 1.07
CA GLU A 42 21.41 9.97 -0.26
C GLU A 42 20.82 8.61 -0.68
N VAL A 43 19.51 8.57 -0.88
CA VAL A 43 18.76 7.37 -1.29
C VAL A 43 18.94 7.14 -2.79
N LEU A 44 19.26 5.89 -3.17
CA LEU A 44 19.45 5.46 -4.56
C LEU A 44 18.31 4.58 -5.10
N LEU A 45 17.22 4.42 -4.34
CA LEU A 45 16.02 3.73 -4.80
C LEU A 45 15.39 4.46 -6.01
N GLY A 46 15.38 3.80 -7.17
CA GLY A 46 14.91 4.38 -8.43
C GLY A 46 15.94 5.28 -9.14
N ALA A 47 17.15 5.43 -8.57
CA ALA A 47 18.23 6.12 -9.25
C ALA A 47 18.72 5.30 -10.46
N ASN A 48 19.08 6.00 -11.53
CA ASN A 48 19.77 5.38 -12.66
C ASN A 48 21.26 5.18 -12.36
N TYR A 49 21.93 4.40 -13.21
CA TYR A 49 23.35 4.08 -13.09
C TYR A 49 24.22 5.34 -12.92
N ASP A 50 23.99 6.38 -13.74
CA ASP A 50 24.79 7.60 -13.72
C ASP A 50 24.67 8.36 -12.40
N THR A 51 23.46 8.46 -11.85
CA THR A 51 23.22 9.13 -10.56
C THR A 51 23.90 8.38 -9.43
N ALA A 52 23.82 7.05 -9.43
CA ALA A 52 24.47 6.21 -8.43
C ALA A 52 26.00 6.27 -8.53
N ALA A 53 26.56 6.17 -9.74
CA ALA A 53 27.99 6.27 -9.98
C ALA A 53 28.53 7.65 -9.56
N ASN A 54 27.81 8.74 -9.87
CA ASN A 54 28.21 10.08 -9.46
C ASN A 54 28.11 10.29 -7.95
N THR A 55 27.13 9.68 -7.29
CA THR A 55 26.97 9.75 -5.82
C THR A 55 28.09 8.99 -5.11
N LEU A 56 28.46 7.81 -5.61
CA LEU A 56 29.60 7.04 -5.10
C LEU A 56 30.95 7.74 -5.35
N LYS A 57 31.12 8.39 -6.52
CA LYS A 57 32.34 9.15 -6.83
C LYS A 57 32.51 10.42 -6.00
N ARG A 58 31.41 11.07 -5.62
CA ARG A 58 31.40 12.29 -4.79
C ARG A 58 31.51 11.98 -3.30
N ALA A 59 31.26 10.74 -2.90
CA ALA A 59 31.38 10.33 -1.50
C ALA A 59 32.87 10.29 -1.10
N GLU A 60 33.28 11.26 -0.30
CA GLU A 60 34.63 11.34 0.26
C GLU A 60 34.64 10.98 1.76
N GLY A 61 35.73 10.37 2.22
CA GLY A 61 35.89 9.96 3.61
C GLY A 61 35.16 8.65 3.94
N VAL A 62 34.46 8.59 5.08
CA VAL A 62 33.74 7.39 5.52
C VAL A 62 32.42 7.27 4.77
N VAL A 63 32.35 6.31 3.85
CA VAL A 63 31.14 6.04 3.07
C VAL A 63 30.29 4.99 3.80
N THR A 64 29.07 5.35 4.17
CA THR A 64 28.08 4.43 4.75
C THR A 64 27.17 3.92 3.64
N LEU A 65 27.05 2.60 3.46
CA LEU A 65 26.17 2.02 2.45
C LEU A 65 25.00 1.33 3.14
N VAL A 66 23.78 1.59 2.66
CA VAL A 66 22.61 0.80 3.03
C VAL A 66 22.35 -0.19 1.92
N LEU A 67 22.50 -1.47 2.22
CA LEU A 67 22.40 -2.55 1.25
C LEU A 67 21.22 -3.44 1.55
N SER A 68 20.69 -4.08 0.51
CA SER A 68 19.81 -5.23 0.62
C SER A 68 20.47 -6.37 -0.12
N ASN A 69 20.41 -7.58 0.45
CA ASN A 69 20.77 -8.79 -0.27
C ASN A 69 19.48 -9.49 -0.73
N PRO A 70 18.98 -9.15 -1.93
CA PRO A 70 17.75 -9.74 -2.42
C PRO A 70 17.96 -11.21 -2.85
N ILE A 71 19.20 -11.68 -3.07
CA ILE A 71 19.52 -13.08 -3.42
C ILE A 71 19.36 -14.01 -2.20
N ARG A 72 19.82 -13.59 -1.00
CA ARG A 72 19.65 -14.38 0.23
C ARG A 72 18.17 -14.59 0.61
N LYS A 73 17.26 -13.70 0.20
CA LYS A 73 15.81 -13.89 0.42
C LYS A 73 15.20 -15.01 -0.42
N LEU A 74 15.83 -15.39 -1.54
CA LEU A 74 15.41 -16.52 -2.37
C LEU A 74 16.03 -17.85 -1.90
N ALA A 75 17.23 -17.82 -1.30
CA ALA A 75 17.90 -19.02 -0.79
C ALA A 75 17.53 -19.40 0.66
N SER A 76 16.90 -18.50 1.41
CA SER A 76 16.56 -18.74 2.83
C SER A 76 15.14 -19.29 3.00
N ASN A 77 14.87 -20.49 2.44
CA ASN A 77 13.74 -21.32 2.87
C ASN A 77 14.19 -22.58 3.65
N ASP A 78 15.46 -22.62 4.07
CA ASP A 78 15.98 -23.66 4.97
C ASP A 78 16.14 -23.10 6.39
N GLN A 79 15.22 -23.49 7.28
CA GLN A 79 15.37 -23.30 8.72
C GLN A 79 16.57 -24.12 9.22
N LYS A 80 17.77 -23.55 9.21
CA LYS A 80 18.90 -24.06 9.98
C LYS A 80 19.08 -23.22 11.24
N ARG A 81 18.35 -23.63 12.29
CA ARG A 81 18.52 -23.15 13.65
C ARG A 81 19.79 -23.80 14.22
N VAL A 82 20.87 -23.03 14.33
CA VAL A 82 22.05 -23.41 15.12
C VAL A 82 21.91 -22.74 16.48
N THR A 83 21.69 -23.54 17.53
CA THR A 83 21.82 -23.16 18.93
C THR A 83 23.02 -23.89 19.51
N ILE A 84 23.92 -23.14 20.14
CA ILE A 84 25.04 -23.66 20.95
C ILE A 84 24.70 -23.34 22.42
N ASP A 85 25.13 -24.26 23.30
CA ASP A 85 25.15 -24.23 24.77
C ASP A 85 23.80 -24.40 25.50
N ASP A 86 23.71 -25.08 26.64
CA ASP A 86 24.54 -26.04 27.37
C ASP A 86 23.62 -26.63 28.47
N ARG A 87 23.84 -27.90 28.82
CA ARG A 87 23.42 -28.61 30.04
C ARG A 87 22.04 -28.31 30.68
N SER A 88 21.17 -29.32 30.70
CA SER A 88 20.96 -30.14 31.92
C SER A 88 20.05 -31.34 31.64
N GLU A 89 20.50 -32.50 32.12
CA GLU A 89 19.89 -33.81 32.01
C GLU A 89 18.66 -33.98 32.93
N ILE A 90 17.80 -34.93 32.56
CA ILE A 90 17.19 -36.01 33.37
C ILE A 90 15.69 -36.20 33.01
N ILE A 91 15.42 -37.30 32.30
CA ILE A 91 14.16 -38.05 32.33
C ILE A 91 14.42 -39.30 33.21
N PRO A 92 13.42 -39.96 33.84
CA PRO A 92 12.57 -40.86 33.06
C PRO A 92 11.07 -40.88 33.45
N ASN A 93 10.26 -41.23 32.45
CA ASN A 93 8.90 -41.72 32.57
C ASN A 93 8.82 -43.02 33.41
N SER A 94 7.71 -43.24 34.12
CA SER A 94 6.63 -44.13 33.66
C SER A 94 5.83 -44.81 34.80
N ALA A 95 4.52 -44.93 34.51
CA ALA A 95 3.65 -46.10 34.68
C ALA A 95 3.06 -46.50 36.04
N GLY A 96 1.72 -46.68 36.00
CA GLY A 96 0.93 -47.61 36.81
C GLY A 96 -0.01 -46.91 37.80
N ALA A 97 -1.29 -47.26 37.99
CA ALA A 97 -2.11 -48.33 37.45
C ALA A 97 -3.55 -48.18 38.02
N LYS A 98 -4.57 -48.50 37.19
CA LYS A 98 -5.94 -48.97 37.55
C LYS A 98 -6.86 -47.94 38.25
N ILE A 99 -8.21 -47.99 38.25
CA ILE A 99 -9.20 -49.06 38.10
C ILE A 99 -10.53 -48.47 37.58
N SER A 100 -11.19 -49.23 36.70
CA SER A 100 -12.62 -49.29 36.33
C SER A 100 -13.69 -48.85 37.35
N SER A 101 -14.75 -48.16 36.90
CA SER A 101 -16.13 -48.70 36.88
C SER A 101 -17.18 -47.71 36.33
N THR A 102 -17.88 -48.16 35.28
CA THR A 102 -19.24 -47.75 34.86
C THR A 102 -20.27 -48.61 35.64
N PRO A 103 -21.61 -48.61 35.42
CA PRO A 103 -22.47 -47.85 34.49
C PRO A 103 -23.83 -47.37 35.07
N ARG A 104 -24.65 -46.69 34.24
CA ARG A 104 -26.03 -47.07 33.84
C ARG A 104 -27.05 -45.91 33.83
N ALA A 105 -27.83 -45.90 32.74
CA ALA A 105 -28.84 -44.94 32.34
C ALA A 105 -30.26 -45.30 32.80
N THR A 106 -31.14 -44.29 32.89
CA THR A 106 -32.62 -44.43 32.72
C THR A 106 -33.29 -43.07 32.46
N THR A 107 -34.10 -42.98 31.40
CA THR A 107 -35.18 -41.98 31.12
C THR A 107 -36.55 -42.59 31.52
N PRO A 108 -37.79 -42.03 31.29
CA PRO A 108 -38.29 -40.70 30.81
C PRO A 108 -39.49 -40.11 31.67
N ILE A 109 -40.01 -38.87 31.50
CA ILE A 109 -41.29 -38.39 30.84
C ILE A 109 -41.69 -36.98 31.47
N PRO A 110 -42.39 -36.03 30.77
CA PRO A 110 -42.60 -34.58 31.08
C PRO A 110 -43.99 -34.32 31.78
N PRO A 111 -44.65 -33.11 31.90
CA PRO A 111 -44.50 -31.77 31.25
C PRO A 111 -44.70 -30.53 32.16
N ILE A 112 -44.58 -29.31 31.58
CA ILE A 112 -45.55 -28.18 31.64
C ILE A 112 -44.89 -26.92 31.05
N ASP A 113 -45.53 -26.40 30.00
CA ASP A 113 -45.23 -25.15 29.31
C ASP A 113 -45.38 -23.93 30.22
N VAL A 114 -44.33 -23.11 30.29
CA VAL A 114 -44.47 -21.67 30.54
C VAL A 114 -43.69 -20.94 29.47
N VAL A 115 -44.43 -20.47 28.47
CA VAL A 115 -43.97 -19.54 27.43
C VAL A 115 -43.46 -18.27 28.12
N ARG A 116 -42.16 -17.99 28.00
CA ARG A 116 -41.56 -16.69 28.35
C ARG A 116 -41.16 -15.99 27.03
N PRO A 117 -41.53 -14.71 26.83
CA PRO A 117 -41.26 -14.00 25.57
C PRO A 117 -39.74 -13.85 25.34
N PRO A 118 -39.28 -13.71 24.09
CA PRO A 118 -37.87 -13.61 23.79
C PRO A 118 -37.36 -12.26 24.29
N SER A 119 -36.68 -12.27 25.44
CA SER A 119 -35.77 -11.21 25.81
C SER A 119 -34.67 -11.17 24.76
N SER A 120 -34.71 -10.14 23.91
CA SER A 120 -33.62 -9.72 23.04
C SER A 120 -32.38 -9.50 23.91
N LEU A 121 -31.59 -10.56 24.06
CA LEU A 121 -30.24 -10.49 24.58
C LEU A 121 -29.40 -9.99 23.40
N ALA A 122 -29.21 -8.67 23.37
CA ALA A 122 -28.10 -8.08 22.64
C ALA A 122 -26.84 -8.87 23.03
N GLU A 123 -26.26 -9.56 22.07
CA GLU A 123 -24.99 -10.25 22.28
C GLU A 123 -23.96 -9.23 22.78
N PRO A 124 -23.18 -9.56 23.83
CA PRO A 124 -22.10 -8.69 24.28
C PRO A 124 -21.16 -8.49 23.09
N ILE A 125 -20.99 -7.23 22.69
CA ILE A 125 -20.05 -6.81 21.65
C ILE A 125 -18.67 -7.20 22.16
N VAL A 126 -18.19 -8.39 21.78
CA VAL A 126 -16.80 -8.77 22.01
C VAL A 126 -15.96 -7.66 21.35
N PRO A 127 -15.03 -7.00 22.07
CA PRO A 127 -14.13 -6.04 21.46
C PRO A 127 -13.34 -6.79 20.40
N GLU A 128 -13.77 -6.60 19.17
CA GLU A 128 -13.17 -7.14 17.97
C GLU A 128 -11.70 -6.69 17.97
N ASP A 129 -10.76 -7.65 18.02
CA ASP A 129 -9.33 -7.34 18.13
C ASP A 129 -8.91 -6.55 16.88
N PRO A 130 -8.49 -5.27 17.03
CA PRO A 130 -8.18 -4.41 15.89
C PRO A 130 -7.08 -4.99 14.99
N THR A 131 -6.26 -5.90 15.50
CA THR A 131 -5.21 -6.55 14.70
C THR A 131 -5.74 -7.66 13.78
N THR A 132 -6.93 -8.21 14.01
CA THR A 132 -7.48 -9.35 13.25
C THR A 132 -8.82 -9.09 12.58
N CYS A 133 -9.50 -7.98 12.92
CA CYS A 133 -10.82 -7.70 12.37
C CYS A 133 -10.82 -7.36 10.88
N SER A 134 -11.83 -7.88 10.18
CA SER A 134 -12.06 -7.64 8.76
C SER A 134 -12.95 -6.43 8.52
N ILE A 135 -12.69 -5.69 7.44
CA ILE A 135 -13.43 -4.45 7.13
C ILE A 135 -14.79 -4.80 6.54
N THR A 136 -15.85 -4.54 7.29
CA THR A 136 -17.23 -4.84 6.86
C THR A 136 -17.84 -3.66 6.08
N PRO A 137 -18.37 -3.87 4.86
CA PRO A 137 -19.02 -2.82 4.09
C PRO A 137 -20.18 -2.14 4.85
N GLY A 138 -20.14 -0.82 4.92
CA GLY A 138 -21.12 0.05 5.56
C GLY A 138 -20.98 0.21 7.07
N LYS A 139 -19.92 -0.33 7.68
CA LYS A 139 -19.64 -0.19 9.11
C LYS A 139 -18.25 0.42 9.30
N GLU A 140 -18.14 1.38 10.21
CA GLU A 140 -16.83 1.87 10.65
C GLU A 140 -16.09 0.73 11.36
N THR A 141 -14.90 0.40 10.86
CA THR A 141 -14.07 -0.68 11.38
C THR A 141 -12.75 -0.10 11.85
N THR A 142 -12.37 -0.40 13.10
CA THR A 142 -11.05 -0.02 13.62
C THR A 142 -10.08 -1.16 13.38
N ILE A 143 -8.98 -0.87 12.69
CA ILE A 143 -7.90 -1.84 12.45
C ILE A 143 -6.57 -1.31 12.96
N GLU A 144 -5.70 -2.20 13.41
CA GLU A 144 -4.29 -1.92 13.69
C GLU A 144 -3.42 -2.62 12.63
N VAL A 145 -2.67 -1.83 11.88
CA VAL A 145 -1.76 -2.30 10.83
C VAL A 145 -0.32 -2.23 11.35
N LYS A 146 0.41 -3.33 11.27
CA LYS A 146 1.84 -3.38 11.61
C LYS A 146 2.66 -2.83 10.45
N SER A 147 3.14 -1.60 10.58
CA SER A 147 3.95 -0.96 9.53
C SER A 147 5.42 -1.36 9.58
N ASN A 148 5.93 -1.89 10.70
CA ASN A 148 7.35 -2.26 10.88
C ASN A 148 8.31 -1.14 10.43
N ASN A 149 7.97 0.12 10.73
CA ASN A 149 8.69 1.32 10.30
C ASN A 149 8.79 1.52 8.77
N HIS A 150 7.83 1.00 8.01
CA HIS A 150 7.62 1.36 6.61
C HIS A 150 6.48 2.38 6.48
N ALA A 151 6.40 3.04 5.32
CA ALA A 151 5.23 3.83 4.98
C ALA A 151 4.00 2.92 4.80
N MET A 152 2.80 3.46 5.07
CA MET A 152 1.56 2.71 4.87
C MET A 152 1.40 2.19 3.44
N GLY A 153 1.89 2.93 2.44
CA GLY A 153 1.74 2.56 1.04
C GLY A 153 0.32 2.80 0.53
N LEU A 154 -0.33 3.88 0.98
CA LEU A 154 -1.66 4.27 0.54
C LEU A 154 -1.57 5.54 -0.31
N PHE A 155 -2.20 5.52 -1.48
CA PHE A 155 -2.49 6.70 -2.27
C PHE A 155 -3.89 7.19 -1.92
N LEU A 156 -4.00 8.47 -1.58
CA LEU A 156 -5.23 9.06 -1.07
C LEU A 156 -5.69 10.22 -1.94
N VAL A 157 -7.00 10.40 -2.00
CA VAL A 157 -7.67 11.55 -2.60
C VAL A 157 -8.76 12.06 -1.67
N GLY A 158 -9.28 13.25 -1.94
CA GLY A 158 -10.30 13.86 -1.10
C GLY A 158 -9.74 14.72 0.03
N GLY A 159 -10.61 15.14 0.94
CA GLY A 159 -10.34 16.12 1.99
C GLY A 159 -11.19 17.37 1.79
N LYS A 160 -11.47 18.10 2.86
CA LYS A 160 -12.38 19.28 2.84
C LYS A 160 -11.98 20.38 1.85
N ASP A 161 -10.71 20.41 1.47
CA ASP A 161 -10.10 21.34 0.53
C ASP A 161 -10.17 20.86 -0.93
N THR A 162 -10.80 19.71 -1.19
CA THR A 162 -10.90 19.12 -2.52
C THR A 162 -12.35 19.11 -3.01
N LEU A 163 -12.51 19.30 -4.33
CA LEU A 163 -13.83 19.23 -5.00
C LEU A 163 -14.32 17.78 -5.20
N ILE A 164 -13.55 16.79 -4.75
CA ILE A 164 -13.78 15.35 -4.99
C ILE A 164 -14.68 14.80 -3.89
N SER A 165 -14.29 15.04 -2.64
CA SER A 165 -14.99 14.63 -1.44
C SER A 165 -14.42 15.35 -0.23
N ASP A 166 -15.28 15.75 0.70
CA ASP A 166 -14.91 16.15 2.06
C ASP A 166 -14.13 15.04 2.81
N LYS A 167 -14.36 13.78 2.42
CA LYS A 167 -13.74 12.58 2.98
C LYS A 167 -12.41 12.22 2.35
N ILE A 168 -11.54 11.58 3.11
CA ILE A 168 -10.29 10.97 2.62
C ILE A 168 -10.56 9.56 2.11
N ILE A 169 -10.31 9.31 0.82
CA ILE A 169 -10.58 8.04 0.13
C ILE A 169 -9.26 7.40 -0.31
N VAL A 170 -9.12 6.10 -0.10
CA VAL A 170 -8.02 5.29 -0.63
C VAL A 170 -8.21 5.13 -2.14
N LEU A 171 -7.34 5.74 -2.92
CA LEU A 171 -7.31 5.63 -4.37
C LEU A 171 -6.68 4.30 -4.80
N GLU A 172 -5.54 3.97 -4.19
CA GLU A 172 -4.75 2.79 -4.53
C GLU A 172 -3.84 2.38 -3.36
N ILE A 173 -3.46 1.11 -3.36
CA ILE A 173 -2.51 0.52 -2.42
C ILE A 173 -1.24 0.16 -3.19
N LEU A 174 -0.10 0.61 -2.67
CA LEU A 174 1.21 0.34 -3.25
C LEU A 174 1.63 -1.11 -2.94
N PRO A 175 1.95 -1.93 -3.97
CA PRO A 175 2.47 -3.28 -3.76
C PRO A 175 3.70 -3.30 -2.85
N GLY A 176 3.72 -4.21 -1.88
CA GLY A 176 4.78 -4.34 -0.88
C GLY A 176 4.73 -3.31 0.26
N GLY A 177 3.79 -2.36 0.23
CA GLY A 177 3.50 -1.44 1.32
C GLY A 177 2.93 -2.15 2.55
N ALA A 178 2.88 -1.46 3.69
CA ALA A 178 2.33 -2.04 4.91
C ALA A 178 0.82 -2.35 4.80
N ALA A 179 0.05 -1.51 4.10
CA ALA A 179 -1.35 -1.76 3.80
C ALA A 179 -1.56 -2.95 2.86
N ASP A 180 -0.67 -3.14 1.88
CA ASP A 180 -0.70 -4.28 0.96
C ASP A 180 -0.41 -5.60 1.69
N LYS A 181 0.59 -5.61 2.57
CA LYS A 181 0.93 -6.77 3.41
C LYS A 181 -0.17 -7.14 4.41
N ASP A 182 -0.90 -6.15 4.90
CA ASP A 182 -2.06 -6.37 5.76
C ASP A 182 -3.26 -6.91 4.98
N GLY A 183 -3.45 -6.46 3.73
CA GLY A 183 -4.41 -7.01 2.77
C GLY A 183 -5.88 -6.70 3.06
N ARG A 184 -6.20 -6.10 4.20
CA ARG A 184 -7.60 -5.78 4.57
C ARG A 184 -8.12 -4.52 3.88
N ILE A 185 -7.26 -3.52 3.71
CA ILE A 185 -7.59 -2.22 3.10
C ILE A 185 -7.77 -2.42 1.58
N GLN A 186 -8.71 -1.71 0.97
CA GLN A 186 -8.98 -1.76 -0.47
C GLN A 186 -9.17 -0.35 -1.05
N ALA A 187 -9.00 -0.22 -2.37
CA ALA A 187 -9.35 1.00 -3.08
C ALA A 187 -10.85 1.32 -2.91
N GLY A 188 -11.17 2.58 -2.67
CA GLY A 188 -12.51 3.08 -2.34
C GLY A 188 -12.81 3.14 -0.83
N ASP A 189 -11.96 2.56 0.03
CA ASP A 189 -12.12 2.67 1.48
C ASP A 189 -11.93 4.12 1.95
N GLN A 190 -12.75 4.56 2.91
CA GLN A 190 -12.66 5.90 3.50
C GLN A 190 -11.88 5.85 4.81
N ILE A 191 -10.83 6.66 4.94
CA ILE A 191 -10.06 6.78 6.18
C ILE A 191 -10.67 7.90 7.02
N LEU A 192 -11.23 7.52 8.16
CA LEU A 192 -11.91 8.43 9.08
C LEU A 192 -11.02 8.92 10.21
N GLU A 193 -10.07 8.09 10.66
CA GLU A 193 -9.15 8.41 11.74
C GLU A 193 -7.82 7.67 11.58
N VAL A 194 -6.72 8.30 11.98
CA VAL A 194 -5.38 7.71 12.03
C VAL A 194 -4.74 8.02 13.38
N ASN A 195 -4.42 6.99 14.18
CA ASN A 195 -3.80 7.10 15.50
C ASN A 195 -4.49 8.11 16.44
N GLY A 196 -5.81 8.15 16.48
CA GLY A 196 -6.56 9.11 17.30
C GLY A 196 -6.76 10.49 16.64
N THR A 197 -6.17 10.73 15.47
CA THR A 197 -6.37 11.98 14.71
C THR A 197 -7.54 11.82 13.74
N CYS A 198 -8.62 12.54 13.99
CA CYS A 198 -9.80 12.54 13.12
C CYS A 198 -9.49 13.18 11.76
N LEU A 199 -9.78 12.47 10.68
CA LEU A 199 -9.61 12.91 9.30
C LEU A 199 -10.92 13.28 8.59
N LYS A 200 -12.07 13.19 9.27
CA LYS A 200 -13.40 13.50 8.70
C LYS A 200 -13.48 14.92 8.11
N ASP A 201 -12.85 15.90 8.77
CA ASP A 201 -12.78 17.30 8.35
C ASP A 201 -11.33 17.78 8.11
N ALA A 202 -10.44 16.84 7.78
CA ALA A 202 -9.05 17.17 7.50
C ALA A 202 -8.85 17.64 6.05
N THR A 203 -7.82 18.45 5.82
CA THR A 203 -7.36 18.73 4.46
C THR A 203 -6.61 17.53 3.89
N ASN A 204 -6.53 17.44 2.57
CA ASN A 204 -5.76 16.41 1.88
C ASN A 204 -4.30 16.37 2.39
N GLU A 205 -3.69 17.53 2.56
CA GLU A 205 -2.33 17.65 3.07
C GLU A 205 -2.18 17.13 4.51
N THR A 206 -3.14 17.46 5.38
CA THR A 206 -3.15 16.98 6.78
C THR A 206 -3.27 15.46 6.85
N ALA A 207 -4.15 14.88 6.02
CA ALA A 207 -4.31 13.44 5.94
C ALA A 207 -3.04 12.75 5.43
N LEU A 208 -2.43 13.28 4.37
CA LEU A 208 -1.17 12.78 3.83
C LEU A 208 -0.03 12.89 4.84
N GLN A 209 0.09 13.99 5.56
CA GLN A 209 1.12 14.18 6.59
C GLN A 209 0.95 13.18 7.73
N THR A 210 -0.28 12.94 8.17
CA THR A 210 -0.60 11.98 9.24
C THR A 210 -0.24 10.55 8.82
N LEU A 211 -0.55 10.15 7.59
CA LEU A 211 -0.27 8.80 7.07
C LEU A 211 1.19 8.60 6.60
N ARG A 212 1.94 9.68 6.42
CA ARG A 212 3.40 9.65 6.17
C ARG A 212 4.21 9.37 7.43
N GLN A 213 3.61 9.47 8.62
CA GLN A 213 4.32 9.15 9.85
C GLN A 213 4.76 7.68 9.85
N ILE A 214 6.05 7.46 10.04
CA ILE A 214 6.64 6.12 10.10
C ILE A 214 6.52 5.64 11.55
N LEU A 215 5.49 4.83 11.81
CA LEU A 215 5.24 4.24 13.12
C LEU A 215 5.26 2.71 13.02
N PRO A 216 5.70 1.99 14.06
CA PRO A 216 5.75 0.53 14.03
C PRO A 216 4.34 -0.09 13.89
N LYS A 217 3.33 0.60 14.42
CA LYS A 217 1.92 0.23 14.37
C LYS A 217 1.10 1.49 14.08
N ILE A 218 0.09 1.35 13.24
CA ILE A 218 -0.83 2.44 12.89
C ILE A 218 -2.26 1.93 13.10
N LYS A 219 -3.00 2.63 13.95
CA LYS A 219 -4.42 2.40 14.17
C LYS A 219 -5.22 3.24 13.19
N LEU A 220 -6.07 2.61 12.39
CA LEU A 220 -6.92 3.25 11.38
C LEU A 220 -8.38 2.98 11.72
N VAL A 221 -9.23 4.00 11.58
CA VAL A 221 -10.68 3.82 11.52
C VAL A 221 -11.10 3.98 10.07
N ILE A 222 -11.62 2.90 9.49
CA ILE A 222 -11.92 2.80 8.05
C ILE A 222 -13.41 2.52 7.86
N LEU A 223 -14.02 3.17 6.88
CA LEU A 223 -15.36 2.87 6.41
C LEU A 223 -15.30 2.37 4.96
N ARG A 224 -15.69 1.11 4.75
CA ARG A 224 -15.86 0.56 3.40
C ARG A 224 -17.26 0.89 2.88
N PRO A 225 -17.42 1.53 1.72
CA PRO A 225 -18.72 1.72 1.07
C PRO A 225 -19.47 0.38 0.86
N LYS A 226 -20.80 0.34 1.05
CA LYS A 226 -21.62 -0.83 0.64
C LYS A 226 -21.69 -0.98 -0.88
N SER A 227 -21.56 0.14 -1.60
CA SER A 227 -21.43 0.21 -3.04
C SER A 227 -20.33 1.23 -3.34
N ALA A 228 -19.32 0.83 -4.09
CA ALA A 228 -18.34 1.76 -4.63
C ALA A 228 -19.01 2.58 -5.74
N GLU A 229 -19.80 3.58 -5.36
CA GLU A 229 -20.40 4.50 -6.32
C GLU A 229 -19.27 5.26 -7.01
N CYS A 230 -19.08 5.00 -8.29
CA CYS A 230 -18.19 5.75 -9.14
C CYS A 230 -19.02 6.48 -10.20
N VAL A 231 -18.70 7.75 -10.42
CA VAL A 231 -19.32 8.54 -11.48
C VAL A 231 -18.39 8.58 -12.67
N THR A 232 -18.98 8.47 -13.86
CA THR A 232 -18.25 8.65 -15.11
C THR A 232 -18.28 10.12 -15.50
N ILE A 233 -17.10 10.68 -15.75
CA ILE A 233 -16.91 12.07 -16.17
C ILE A 233 -16.53 12.05 -17.66
N GLU A 234 -17.24 12.82 -18.48
CA GLU A 234 -16.92 13.00 -19.89
C GLU A 234 -16.56 14.47 -20.14
N ALA A 235 -15.31 14.69 -20.53
CA ALA A 235 -14.73 16.00 -20.76
C ALA A 235 -14.31 16.15 -22.23
N ASP A 236 -14.63 17.30 -22.81
CA ASP A 236 -14.37 17.59 -24.21
C ASP A 236 -13.43 18.79 -24.29
N LEU A 237 -12.14 18.50 -24.43
CA LEU A 237 -11.08 19.48 -24.28
C LEU A 237 -10.54 19.90 -25.65
N ALA A 238 -10.59 21.20 -25.93
CA ALA A 238 -9.98 21.76 -27.14
C ALA A 238 -8.53 22.20 -26.85
N ARG A 239 -7.55 21.46 -27.36
CA ARG A 239 -6.13 21.79 -27.19
C ARG A 239 -5.80 23.11 -27.87
N LYS A 240 -5.21 24.05 -27.12
CA LYS A 240 -4.73 25.33 -27.65
C LYS A 240 -3.38 25.15 -28.36
N PRO A 241 -3.10 25.87 -29.47
CA PRO A 241 -1.82 25.80 -30.17
C PRO A 241 -0.64 26.09 -29.22
N GLY A 242 0.38 25.24 -29.23
CA GLY A 242 1.57 25.39 -28.38
C GLY A 242 1.36 25.10 -26.89
N LYS A 243 0.15 24.73 -26.44
CA LYS A 243 -0.14 24.32 -25.06
C LYS A 243 -0.68 22.88 -25.00
N GLY A 244 -0.44 22.21 -23.87
CA GLY A 244 -1.06 20.92 -23.57
C GLY A 244 -2.52 21.08 -23.13
N LEU A 245 -3.15 19.96 -22.76
CA LEU A 245 -4.51 19.96 -22.18
C LEU A 245 -4.56 20.58 -20.77
N GLY A 246 -3.41 20.87 -20.16
CA GLY A 246 -3.35 21.44 -18.82
C GLY A 246 -3.59 20.41 -17.71
N LEU A 247 -3.31 19.13 -17.97
CA LEU A 247 -3.45 18.03 -17.01
C LEU A 247 -2.19 17.18 -16.98
N SER A 248 -1.84 16.71 -15.80
CA SER A 248 -0.77 15.75 -15.56
C SER A 248 -1.37 14.44 -15.06
N VAL A 249 -0.75 13.33 -15.46
CA VAL A 249 -1.18 11.99 -15.06
C VAL A 249 -0.04 11.23 -14.39
N ILE A 250 -0.39 10.37 -13.45
CA ILE A 250 0.52 9.42 -12.80
C ILE A 250 0.00 8.00 -13.00
N GLY A 251 0.91 7.04 -13.15
CA GLY A 251 0.54 5.64 -13.30
C GLY A 251 -0.06 5.05 -12.04
N LYS A 252 -0.94 4.07 -12.24
CA LYS A 252 -1.34 3.15 -11.19
C LYS A 252 -0.14 2.33 -10.71
N ALA A 253 -0.13 1.99 -9.43
CA ALA A 253 0.81 1.06 -8.81
C ALA A 253 0.72 -0.36 -9.40
N SER A 254 -0.42 -0.73 -9.99
CA SER A 254 -0.56 -1.95 -10.81
C SER A 254 0.27 -1.94 -12.09
N GLY A 255 0.78 -0.77 -12.51
CA GLY A 255 1.46 -0.56 -13.80
C GLY A 255 0.51 -0.33 -14.97
N LYS A 256 -0.81 -0.45 -14.78
CA LYS A 256 -1.83 -0.30 -15.82
C LYS A 256 -2.88 0.74 -15.45
N GLY A 257 -3.07 1.72 -16.32
CA GLY A 257 -3.94 2.88 -16.15
C GLY A 257 -3.23 4.05 -15.47
N ALA A 258 -3.89 5.21 -15.47
CA ALA A 258 -3.35 6.43 -14.89
C ALA A 258 -4.41 7.32 -14.24
N TYR A 259 -4.02 8.00 -13.16
CA TYR A 259 -4.84 9.00 -12.48
C TYR A 259 -4.39 10.41 -12.84
N VAL A 260 -5.31 11.35 -12.81
CA VAL A 260 -5.00 12.78 -12.87
C VAL A 260 -4.30 13.19 -11.58
N SER A 261 -3.04 13.61 -11.66
CA SER A 261 -2.26 14.06 -10.50
C SER A 261 -2.37 15.55 -10.26
N GLU A 262 -2.49 16.33 -11.33
CA GLU A 262 -2.46 17.78 -11.30
C GLU A 262 -3.25 18.36 -12.46
N ILE A 263 -3.84 19.53 -12.21
CA ILE A 263 -4.53 20.35 -13.20
C ILE A 263 -3.88 21.73 -13.15
N LEU A 264 -3.38 22.19 -14.29
CA LEU A 264 -2.74 23.49 -14.42
C LEU A 264 -3.80 24.58 -14.44
N SER A 265 -3.71 25.53 -13.49
CA SER A 265 -4.63 26.67 -13.42
C SER A 265 -4.58 27.51 -14.70
N GLY A 266 -5.75 27.85 -15.25
CA GLY A 266 -5.89 28.49 -16.56
C GLY A 266 -5.62 27.59 -17.77
N GLY A 267 -5.40 26.29 -17.54
CA GLY A 267 -5.29 25.25 -18.56
C GLY A 267 -6.65 24.87 -19.16
N VAL A 268 -6.65 24.05 -20.22
CA VAL A 268 -7.90 23.63 -20.89
C VAL A 268 -8.76 22.77 -19.95
N ALA A 269 -8.15 21.84 -19.23
CA ALA A 269 -8.82 21.00 -18.24
C ALA A 269 -9.38 21.80 -17.05
N ASP A 270 -8.64 22.82 -16.59
CA ASP A 270 -9.09 23.72 -15.52
C ASP A 270 -10.31 24.55 -15.94
N ILE A 271 -10.27 25.10 -17.16
CA ILE A 271 -11.36 25.90 -17.72
C ILE A 271 -12.63 25.06 -17.96
N ASP A 272 -12.50 23.81 -18.42
CA ASP A 272 -13.65 22.90 -18.55
C ASP A 272 -14.24 22.54 -17.18
N GLY A 273 -13.41 22.46 -16.14
CA GLY A 273 -13.84 22.33 -14.74
C GLY A 273 -14.46 20.99 -14.36
N LYS A 274 -14.62 20.05 -15.31
CA LYS A 274 -15.18 18.72 -15.03
C LYS A 274 -14.17 17.76 -14.44
N ILE A 275 -12.92 17.86 -14.87
CA ILE A 275 -11.82 16.98 -14.45
C ILE A 275 -11.29 17.47 -13.11
N THR A 276 -10.93 16.54 -12.22
CA THR A 276 -10.33 16.85 -10.93
C THR A 276 -9.19 15.88 -10.65
N LYS A 277 -8.24 16.29 -9.80
CA LYS A 277 -7.19 15.41 -9.27
C LYS A 277 -7.82 14.12 -8.72
N GLY A 278 -7.18 12.97 -8.90
CA GLY A 278 -7.69 11.68 -8.47
C GLY A 278 -8.66 11.00 -9.43
N ASP A 279 -9.09 11.68 -10.50
CA ASP A 279 -9.87 11.03 -11.56
C ASP A 279 -9.04 9.96 -12.26
N LEU A 280 -9.61 8.76 -12.40
CA LEU A 280 -9.02 7.67 -13.15
C LEU A 280 -9.34 7.82 -14.64
N LEU A 281 -8.32 7.83 -15.48
CA LEU A 281 -8.51 7.90 -16.92
C LEU A 281 -8.99 6.54 -17.46
N ILE A 282 -10.13 6.55 -18.17
CA ILE A 282 -10.79 5.37 -18.72
C ILE A 282 -10.56 5.27 -20.21
N SER A 283 -10.82 6.35 -20.95
CA SER A 283 -10.58 6.40 -22.38
C SER A 283 -10.16 7.78 -22.87
N ILE A 284 -9.43 7.78 -23.98
CA ILE A 284 -9.02 8.98 -24.71
C ILE A 284 -9.47 8.84 -26.16
N ASN A 285 -10.32 9.74 -26.65
CA ASN A 285 -10.89 9.71 -28.00
C ASN A 285 -11.54 8.36 -28.35
N GLY A 286 -12.17 7.71 -27.37
CA GLY A 286 -12.80 6.39 -27.52
C GLY A 286 -11.84 5.20 -27.43
N GLN A 287 -10.52 5.42 -27.37
CA GLN A 287 -9.55 4.36 -27.09
C GLN A 287 -9.51 4.06 -25.60
N ASP A 288 -9.74 2.80 -25.21
CA ASP A 288 -9.57 2.34 -23.84
C ASP A 288 -8.10 2.47 -23.41
N VAL A 289 -7.89 3.04 -22.22
CA VAL A 289 -6.55 3.26 -21.67
C VAL A 289 -6.37 2.69 -20.27
N GLU A 290 -7.38 2.02 -19.71
CA GLU A 290 -7.31 1.43 -18.35
C GLU A 290 -6.21 0.37 -18.24
N ASN A 291 -5.88 -0.30 -19.36
CA ASN A 291 -4.88 -1.36 -19.41
C ASN A 291 -3.51 -0.93 -19.94
N LEU A 292 -3.34 0.36 -20.30
CA LEU A 292 -2.09 0.89 -20.83
C LEU A 292 -1.18 1.41 -19.73
N SER A 293 0.12 1.46 -19.98
CA SER A 293 1.07 2.08 -19.05
C SER A 293 0.91 3.61 -19.00
N ALA A 294 1.36 4.22 -17.91
CA ALA A 294 1.34 5.67 -17.77
C ALA A 294 2.14 6.41 -18.86
N GLU A 295 3.21 5.79 -19.36
CA GLU A 295 4.05 6.34 -20.42
C GLU A 295 3.31 6.36 -21.76
N GLU A 296 2.61 5.27 -22.09
CA GLU A 296 1.76 5.18 -23.29
C GLU A 296 0.61 6.20 -23.23
N ILE A 297 -0.06 6.29 -22.08
CA ILE A 297 -1.12 7.28 -21.84
C ILE A 297 -0.57 8.70 -21.99
N GLY A 298 0.57 8.99 -21.39
CA GLY A 298 1.23 10.30 -21.49
C GLY A 298 1.61 10.64 -22.93
N THR A 299 2.07 9.66 -23.70
CA THR A 299 2.38 9.82 -25.12
C THR A 299 1.13 10.08 -25.94
N LEU A 300 0.04 9.37 -25.67
CA LEU A 300 -1.24 9.56 -26.34
C LEU A 300 -1.78 10.97 -26.10
N LEU A 301 -1.78 11.43 -24.84
CA LEU A 301 -2.18 12.79 -24.47
C LEU A 301 -1.32 13.88 -25.14
N LYS A 302 -0.01 13.62 -25.33
CA LYS A 302 0.91 14.54 -26.01
C LYS A 302 0.73 14.57 -27.53
N THR A 303 0.37 13.43 -28.13
CA THR A 303 0.27 13.26 -29.60
C THR A 303 -1.06 13.79 -30.14
N ILE A 304 -2.11 13.80 -29.32
CA ILE A 304 -3.43 14.27 -29.77
C ILE A 304 -3.41 15.77 -30.09
N THR A 305 -3.90 16.10 -31.27
CA THR A 305 -4.07 17.48 -31.73
C THR A 305 -5.56 17.82 -31.82
N GLY A 306 -5.89 19.09 -31.62
CA GLY A 306 -7.28 19.55 -31.72
C GLY A 306 -8.14 19.14 -30.52
N ARG A 307 -9.33 18.60 -30.81
CA ARG A 307 -10.38 18.29 -29.83
C ARG A 307 -10.15 16.89 -29.25
N THR A 308 -10.15 16.78 -27.94
CA THR A 308 -9.88 15.55 -27.19
C THR A 308 -11.07 15.22 -26.30
N LEU A 309 -11.72 14.09 -26.56
CA LEU A 309 -12.74 13.55 -25.67
C LEU A 309 -12.09 12.64 -24.64
N LEU A 310 -12.18 13.00 -23.37
CA LEU A 310 -11.69 12.20 -22.25
C LEU A 310 -12.87 11.60 -21.50
N LYS A 311 -12.76 10.31 -21.16
CA LYS A 311 -13.66 9.63 -20.24
C LYS A 311 -12.89 9.25 -19.00
N LEU A 312 -13.38 9.68 -17.84
CA LEU A 312 -12.76 9.43 -16.54
C LEU A 312 -13.76 8.81 -15.56
N ARG A 313 -13.24 8.24 -14.49
CA ARG A 313 -14.01 7.70 -13.36
C ARG A 313 -13.58 8.38 -12.07
N ARG A 314 -14.54 8.91 -11.32
CA ARG A 314 -14.34 9.51 -10.00
C ARG A 314 -15.07 8.71 -8.93
N TYR A 315 -14.43 8.48 -7.79
CA TYR A 315 -15.12 7.93 -6.62
C TYR A 315 -16.08 8.96 -6.04
N LYS A 316 -17.33 8.57 -5.86
CA LYS A 316 -18.34 9.43 -5.26
C LYS A 316 -18.28 9.26 -3.73
N PRO A 317 -18.18 10.35 -2.95
CA PRO A 317 -18.36 10.24 -1.52
C PRO A 317 -19.79 9.79 -1.22
N ILE A 318 -19.93 8.78 -0.34
CA ILE A 318 -21.23 8.50 0.27
C ILE A 318 -21.53 9.67 1.21
N SER A 319 -22.50 10.52 0.86
CA SER A 319 -23.13 11.41 1.83
C SER A 319 -23.96 10.56 2.79
N ASN A 320 -23.67 10.63 4.09
CA ASN A 320 -24.58 10.10 5.11
C ASN A 320 -25.64 11.15 5.44
#